data_AF-A0A4V1Q1H4-F1
#
_entry.id   AF-A0A4V1Q1H4-F1
#
_cell.length_a   1.000
_cell.length_b   1.000
_cell.length_c   1.000
_cell.angle_alpha   90.00
_cell.angle_beta   90.00
_cell.angle_gamma   90.00
#
_symmetry.space_group_name_H-M   'P 1'
#
loop_
_entity.id
_entity.type
_entity.pdbx_description
1 polymer ?
#
loop_
_entity_poly.entity_id
_entity_poly.type
_entity_poly.pdbx_seq_one_letter_code
_entity_poly.pdbx_strand_id
1 'polypeptide(L)'
;MARTAIVTGAAQGIGRAIALRLAEDGCNVLLNDLASKQTVLQALVDDINSACTSPSKVKISNSKLPAATYVLGDVSVEDDVKKMVQTAVATFGALDIMVANAGVVMNSSIIETSLADFDRVLAINTKGTFLCVKLAGEQMIKQGNGGRIIVASSVCGKKVENMDEVTAARNQLNPGQFMDGIRQSTALKELGKPEYIADAVSFLASDKGCYITGETLGVDAGMLLA
;
A
#
# COMPACT_ATOMS: atom_id res chain seq x y z
N MET A 1 5.68 13.08 18.88
CA MET A 1 6.01 13.53 17.51
C MET A 1 5.07 12.82 16.56
N ALA A 2 4.76 13.41 15.41
CA ALA A 2 4.05 12.71 14.34
C ALA A 2 4.82 11.44 13.94
N ARG A 3 4.11 10.32 13.72
CA ARG A 3 4.71 9.09 13.18
C ARG A 3 5.06 9.30 11.72
N THR A 4 6.14 8.67 11.26
CA THR A 4 6.55 8.69 9.87
C THR A 4 6.17 7.38 9.19
N ALA A 5 5.37 7.49 8.11
CA ALA A 5 4.92 6.38 7.29
C ALA A 5 5.54 6.42 5.88
N ILE A 6 5.94 5.26 5.38
CA ILE A 6 6.24 5.05 3.96
C ILE A 6 5.08 4.24 3.34
N VAL A 7 4.59 4.67 2.18
CA VAL A 7 3.59 3.93 1.40
C VAL A 7 4.09 3.71 -0.03
N THR A 8 4.26 2.46 -0.44
CA THR A 8 4.68 2.10 -1.81
C THR A 8 3.46 1.90 -2.73
N GLY A 9 3.58 2.26 -4.01
CA GLY A 9 2.46 2.23 -4.96
C GLY A 9 1.42 3.31 -4.64
N ALA A 10 1.87 4.45 -4.11
CA ALA A 10 1.02 5.48 -3.52
C ALA A 10 0.32 6.37 -4.56
N ALA A 11 0.67 6.29 -5.84
CA ALA A 11 0.10 7.21 -6.84
C ALA A 11 -1.37 6.92 -7.15
N GLN A 12 -1.89 5.73 -6.85
CA GLN A 12 -3.25 5.34 -7.25
C GLN A 12 -3.88 4.30 -6.32
N GLY A 13 -5.19 4.10 -6.47
CA GLY A 13 -5.96 3.02 -5.85
C GLY A 13 -5.76 2.93 -4.33
N ILE A 14 -5.52 1.71 -3.85
CA ILE A 14 -5.35 1.38 -2.44
C ILE A 14 -4.18 2.17 -1.81
N GLY A 15 -3.04 2.26 -2.49
CA GLY A 15 -1.88 2.98 -1.97
C GLY A 15 -2.16 4.47 -1.76
N ARG A 16 -2.88 5.10 -2.71
CA ARG A 16 -3.31 6.50 -2.57
C ARG A 16 -4.26 6.70 -1.38
N ALA A 17 -5.25 5.81 -1.23
CA ALA A 17 -6.21 5.89 -0.13
C ALA A 17 -5.53 5.72 1.24
N ILE A 18 -4.59 4.77 1.35
CA ILE A 18 -3.78 4.57 2.56
C ILE A 18 -2.97 5.83 2.88
N ALA A 19 -2.29 6.40 1.89
CA ALA A 19 -1.46 7.60 2.08
C ALA A 19 -2.29 8.78 2.61
N LEU A 20 -3.45 9.05 2.00
CA LEU A 20 -4.36 10.10 2.45
C LEU A 20 -4.84 9.84 3.88
N ARG A 21 -5.27 8.61 4.18
CA ARG A 21 -5.76 8.28 5.51
C ARG A 21 -4.68 8.43 6.59
N LEU A 22 -3.46 7.95 6.35
CA LEU A 22 -2.38 8.09 7.33
C LEU A 22 -2.00 9.57 7.54
N ALA A 23 -2.08 10.40 6.50
CA ALA A 23 -1.90 11.85 6.63
C ALA A 23 -3.02 12.50 7.45
N GLU A 24 -4.28 12.11 7.22
CA GLU A 24 -5.44 12.55 8.03
C GLU A 24 -5.31 12.16 9.50
N ASP A 25 -4.72 10.98 9.77
CA ASP A 25 -4.40 10.50 11.13
C ASP A 25 -3.22 11.26 11.77
N GLY A 26 -2.59 12.19 11.05
CA GLY A 26 -1.50 13.04 11.53
C GLY A 26 -0.10 12.44 11.39
N CYS A 27 0.09 11.45 10.51
CA CYS A 27 1.41 10.96 10.15
C CYS A 27 2.10 11.88 9.13
N ASN A 28 3.43 11.96 9.21
CA ASN A 28 4.23 12.39 8.05
C ASN A 28 4.28 11.23 7.05
N VAL A 29 4.04 11.47 5.77
CA VAL A 29 3.94 10.40 4.77
C VAL A 29 4.96 10.58 3.64
N LEU A 30 5.82 9.60 3.44
CA LEU A 30 6.64 9.46 2.25
C LEU A 30 5.95 8.54 1.25
N LEU A 31 5.67 9.09 0.07
CA LEU A 31 5.01 8.40 -1.02
C LEU A 31 6.05 7.80 -1.96
N ASN A 32 5.90 6.54 -2.33
CA ASN A 32 6.73 5.91 -3.36
C ASN A 32 5.90 5.36 -4.51
N ASP A 33 6.39 5.58 -5.72
CA ASP A 33 5.91 4.93 -6.94
C ASP A 33 6.98 5.08 -8.04
N LEU A 34 6.69 4.53 -9.23
CA LEU A 34 7.58 4.59 -10.38
C LEU A 34 7.75 6.01 -10.92
N ALA A 35 8.86 6.26 -11.63
CA ALA A 35 9.15 7.56 -12.26
C ALA A 35 8.03 8.06 -13.18
N SER A 36 7.35 7.15 -13.88
CA SER A 36 6.19 7.46 -14.73
C SER A 36 4.99 8.03 -13.98
N LYS A 37 4.99 8.00 -12.64
CA LYS A 37 3.91 8.51 -11.78
C LYS A 37 4.27 9.83 -11.09
N GLN A 38 5.42 10.44 -11.42
CA GLN A 38 5.92 11.64 -10.76
C GLN A 38 4.88 12.77 -10.68
N THR A 39 4.19 13.08 -11.77
CA THR A 39 3.17 14.15 -11.79
C THR A 39 2.03 13.88 -10.81
N VAL A 40 1.59 12.61 -10.70
CA VAL A 40 0.51 12.22 -9.79
C VAL A 40 0.98 12.26 -8.33
N LEU A 41 2.21 11.83 -8.07
CA LEU A 41 2.81 11.91 -6.74
C LEU A 41 2.99 13.36 -6.28
N GLN A 42 3.46 14.24 -7.16
CA GLN A 42 3.61 15.66 -6.84
C GLN A 42 2.27 16.29 -6.46
N ALA A 43 1.22 16.06 -7.26
CA ALA A 43 -0.12 16.56 -6.95
C ALA A 43 -0.63 16.03 -5.60
N LEU A 44 -0.41 14.75 -5.29
CA LEU A 44 -0.80 14.16 -4.01
C LEU A 44 -0.03 14.76 -2.82
N VAL A 45 1.27 15.04 -2.98
CA VAL A 45 2.06 15.75 -1.97
C VAL A 45 1.51 17.16 -1.74
N ASP A 46 1.19 17.88 -2.81
CA ASP A 46 0.66 19.24 -2.73
C ASP A 46 -0.71 19.27 -2.04
N ASP A 47 -1.58 18.31 -2.36
CA ASP A 47 -2.89 18.12 -1.72
C ASP A 47 -2.74 17.87 -0.21
N ILE A 48 -1.89 16.91 0.19
CA ILE A 48 -1.68 16.56 1.60
C ILE A 48 -1.10 17.75 2.37
N ASN A 49 -0.06 18.40 1.83
CA ASN A 49 0.58 19.54 2.47
C ASN A 49 -0.38 20.73 2.60
N SER A 50 -1.26 20.94 1.61
CA SER A 50 -2.26 22.02 1.66
C SER A 50 -3.35 21.75 2.69
N ALA A 51 -3.91 20.54 2.73
CA ALA A 51 -4.93 20.15 3.71
C ALA A 51 -4.45 20.29 5.16
N CYS A 52 -3.17 20.01 5.37
CA CYS A 52 -2.45 20.11 6.63
C CYS A 52 -2.30 21.55 7.18
N THR A 53 -2.44 22.58 6.33
CA THR A 53 -2.37 24.00 6.76
C THR A 53 -3.71 24.55 7.26
N SER A 54 -4.80 23.82 7.09
CA SER A 54 -6.13 24.25 7.51
C SER A 54 -6.33 24.05 9.01
N PRO A 55 -6.97 24.99 9.76
CA PRO A 55 -7.16 24.92 11.22
C PRO A 55 -8.03 23.74 11.73
N SER A 56 -8.39 22.79 10.87
CA SER A 56 -9.36 21.74 11.16
C SER A 56 -8.70 20.37 11.23
N LYS A 57 -8.71 19.81 12.45
CA LYS A 57 -8.61 18.38 12.83
C LYS A 57 -7.23 17.70 12.83
N VAL A 58 -6.21 18.15 12.10
CA VAL A 58 -4.89 17.48 12.14
C VAL A 58 -3.99 18.16 13.17
N LYS A 59 -3.63 17.44 14.25
CA LYS A 59 -2.60 17.88 15.21
C LYS A 59 -1.21 17.74 14.56
N ILE A 60 -0.87 18.64 13.64
CA ILE A 60 0.51 18.72 13.16
C ILE A 60 1.33 19.29 14.31
N SER A 61 2.28 18.50 14.79
CA SER A 61 3.16 18.90 15.87
C SER A 61 4.11 20.00 15.38
N ASN A 62 3.69 21.28 15.40
CA ASN A 62 4.54 22.48 15.32
C ASN A 62 5.83 22.32 14.48
N SER A 63 5.70 21.79 13.26
CA SER A 63 6.84 21.26 12.52
C SER A 63 7.09 22.13 11.29
N LYS A 64 8.31 22.66 11.18
CA LYS A 64 8.83 23.30 9.95
C LYS A 64 8.94 22.32 8.77
N LEU A 65 8.66 21.03 8.98
CA LEU A 65 8.75 19.97 7.97
C LEU A 65 7.41 19.83 7.23
N PRO A 66 7.44 19.42 5.95
CA PRO A 66 6.21 19.10 5.23
C PRO A 66 5.48 17.91 5.86
N ALA A 67 4.17 17.79 5.62
CA ALA A 67 3.40 16.61 6.03
C ALA A 67 3.60 15.43 5.06
N ALA A 68 3.93 15.72 3.79
CA ALA A 68 4.23 14.70 2.80
C ALA A 68 5.41 15.07 1.89
N THR A 69 6.08 14.02 1.39
CA THR A 69 7.07 14.09 0.30
C THR A 69 6.99 12.81 -0.53
N TYR A 70 7.77 12.70 -1.61
CA TYR A 70 7.83 11.47 -2.41
C TYR A 70 9.25 11.07 -2.81
N VAL A 71 9.43 9.78 -3.11
CA VAL A 71 10.62 9.21 -3.74
C VAL A 71 10.19 8.34 -4.91
N LEU A 72 10.71 8.66 -6.09
CA LEU A 72 10.59 7.80 -7.27
C LEU A 72 11.51 6.59 -7.10
N GLY A 73 11.01 5.40 -7.38
CA GLY A 73 11.80 4.17 -7.33
C GLY A 73 10.98 2.91 -7.54
N ASP A 74 11.64 1.86 -8.02
CA ASP A 74 11.08 0.52 -8.19
C ASP A 74 11.37 -0.34 -6.95
N VAL A 75 10.33 -0.84 -6.29
CA VAL A 75 10.48 -1.66 -5.08
C VAL A 75 11.28 -2.95 -5.32
N SER A 76 11.37 -3.44 -6.55
CA SER A 76 12.17 -4.62 -6.91
C SER A 76 13.69 -4.35 -6.94
N VAL A 77 14.10 -3.09 -6.84
CA VAL A 77 15.49 -2.61 -6.85
C VAL A 77 15.91 -2.22 -5.42
N GLU A 78 16.91 -2.91 -4.86
CA GLU A 78 17.32 -2.73 -3.46
C GLU A 78 17.80 -1.30 -3.16
N ASP A 79 18.54 -0.67 -4.08
CA ASP A 79 19.03 0.69 -3.91
C ASP A 79 17.91 1.74 -3.89
N ASP A 80 16.82 1.51 -4.65
CA ASP A 80 15.66 2.40 -4.64
C ASP A 80 14.92 2.32 -3.30
N VAL A 81 14.76 1.11 -2.75
CA VAL A 81 14.15 0.93 -1.42
C VAL A 81 15.04 1.50 -0.31
N LYS A 82 16.36 1.34 -0.43
CA LYS A 82 17.33 1.94 0.49
C LYS A 82 17.24 3.46 0.48
N LYS A 83 17.21 4.07 -0.72
CA LYS A 83 17.02 5.51 -0.88
C LYS A 83 15.70 5.98 -0.27
N MET A 84 14.62 5.23 -0.47
CA MET A 84 13.30 5.53 0.09
C MET A 84 13.35 5.62 1.63
N VAL A 85 13.93 4.62 2.30
CA VAL A 85 14.10 4.61 3.77
C VAL A 85 15.00 5.76 4.23
N GLN A 86 16.11 6.00 3.55
CA GLN A 86 17.03 7.09 3.88
C GLN A 86 16.37 8.47 3.76
N THR A 87 15.58 8.70 2.71
CA THR A 87 14.85 9.96 2.52
C THR A 87 13.79 10.17 3.59
N ALA A 88 13.06 9.14 4.01
CA ALA A 88 12.10 9.26 5.12
C ALA A 88 12.78 9.74 6.40
N VAL A 89 13.89 9.10 6.76
CA VAL A 89 14.66 9.43 7.97
C VAL A 89 15.30 10.82 7.86
N ALA A 90 15.85 11.17 6.71
CA ALA A 90 16.44 12.49 6.49
C ALA A 90 15.41 13.63 6.54
N THR A 91 14.18 13.37 6.09
CA THR A 91 13.12 14.39 6.01
C THR A 91 12.36 14.52 7.32
N PHE A 92 12.00 13.40 7.94
CA PHE A 92 11.09 13.35 9.10
C PHE A 92 11.75 12.88 10.39
N GLY A 93 13.01 12.45 10.33
CA GLY A 93 13.82 12.05 11.48
C GLY A 93 13.73 10.57 11.86
N ALA A 94 12.71 9.85 11.37
CA ALA A 94 12.50 8.44 11.70
C ALA A 94 11.70 7.71 10.60
N LEU A 95 11.62 6.38 10.73
CA LEU A 95 10.64 5.52 10.07
C LEU A 95 9.88 4.72 11.14
N ASP A 96 8.58 4.94 11.27
CA ASP A 96 7.72 4.28 12.27
C ASP A 96 6.77 3.25 11.63
N ILE A 97 6.32 3.50 10.39
CA ILE A 97 5.34 2.67 9.68
C ILE A 97 5.84 2.41 8.25
N MET A 98 5.91 1.13 7.86
CA MET A 98 6.13 0.71 6.48
C MET A 98 4.88 0.04 5.93
N VAL A 99 4.30 0.59 4.87
CA VAL A 99 3.21 -0.05 4.13
C VAL A 99 3.73 -0.55 2.78
N ALA A 100 4.10 -1.82 2.75
CA ALA A 100 4.51 -2.53 1.53
C ALA A 100 3.26 -2.93 0.73
N ASN A 101 2.78 -1.99 -0.09
CA ASN A 101 1.54 -2.09 -0.86
C ASN A 101 1.74 -2.23 -2.37
N ALA A 102 2.91 -1.87 -2.91
CA ALA A 102 3.16 -1.91 -4.35
C ALA A 102 3.00 -3.35 -4.86
N GLY A 103 2.19 -3.51 -5.90
CA GLY A 103 1.92 -4.81 -6.49
C GLY A 103 1.37 -4.66 -7.90
N VAL A 104 1.60 -5.68 -8.71
CA VAL A 104 1.07 -5.81 -10.06
C VAL A 104 0.27 -7.10 -10.20
N VAL A 105 -0.77 -7.05 -11.03
CA VAL A 105 -1.55 -8.23 -11.39
C VAL A 105 -1.30 -8.54 -12.86
N MET A 106 -1.12 -9.81 -13.15
CA MET A 106 -1.06 -10.34 -14.51
C MET A 106 -2.39 -11.05 -14.78
N ASN A 107 -3.08 -10.65 -15.84
CA ASN A 107 -4.29 -11.32 -16.30
C ASN A 107 -3.94 -12.09 -17.58
N SER A 108 -3.47 -13.32 -17.41
CA SER A 108 -3.15 -14.23 -18.51
C SER A 108 -3.37 -15.67 -18.04
N SER A 109 -3.69 -16.57 -18.97
CA SER A 109 -3.67 -18.00 -18.67
C SER A 109 -2.25 -18.44 -18.35
N ILE A 110 -2.10 -19.45 -17.50
CA ILE A 110 -0.77 -19.97 -17.12
C ILE A 110 0.02 -20.47 -18.34
N ILE A 111 -0.68 -20.97 -19.37
CA ILE A 111 -0.06 -21.48 -20.60
C ILE A 111 0.49 -20.36 -21.48
N GLU A 112 -0.14 -19.19 -21.44
CA GLU A 112 0.23 -18.02 -22.26
C GLU A 112 1.18 -17.07 -21.52
N THR A 113 1.36 -17.28 -20.21
CA THR A 113 2.20 -16.45 -19.36
C THR A 113 3.66 -16.59 -19.76
N SER A 114 4.27 -15.48 -20.16
CA SER A 114 5.71 -15.45 -20.48
C SER A 114 6.55 -15.52 -19.20
N LEU A 115 7.77 -16.05 -19.31
CA LEU A 115 8.72 -16.03 -18.19
C LEU A 115 9.04 -14.59 -17.75
N ALA A 116 9.08 -13.64 -18.68
CA ALA A 116 9.32 -12.24 -18.35
C ALA A 116 8.19 -11.64 -17.49
N ASP A 117 6.92 -11.97 -17.78
CA ASP A 117 5.79 -11.52 -16.97
C ASP A 117 5.77 -12.20 -15.60
N PHE A 118 6.08 -13.50 -15.56
CA PHE A 118 6.23 -14.25 -14.32
C PHE A 118 7.32 -13.63 -13.42
N ASP A 119 8.51 -13.41 -13.98
CA ASP A 119 9.65 -12.81 -13.29
C ASP A 119 9.33 -11.39 -12.81
N ARG A 120 8.60 -10.60 -13.63
CA ARG A 120 8.13 -9.27 -13.25
C ARG A 120 7.21 -9.31 -12.03
N VAL A 121 6.23 -10.23 -12.00
CA VAL A 121 5.33 -10.38 -10.85
C VAL A 121 6.10 -10.78 -9.60
N LEU A 122 7.03 -11.75 -9.70
CA LEU A 122 7.85 -12.14 -8.56
C LEU A 122 8.78 -11.02 -8.08
N ALA A 123 9.41 -10.29 -9.01
CA ALA A 123 10.29 -9.18 -8.70
C ALA A 123 9.58 -8.09 -7.91
N ILE A 124 8.34 -7.75 -8.27
CA ILE A 124 7.58 -6.68 -7.62
C ILE A 124 6.88 -7.22 -6.36
N ASN A 125 6.01 -8.23 -6.50
CA ASN A 125 5.09 -8.63 -5.45
C ASN A 125 5.77 -9.44 -4.33
N THR A 126 6.90 -10.11 -4.64
CA THR A 126 7.63 -10.94 -3.67
C THR A 126 8.94 -10.30 -3.25
N LYS A 127 9.88 -10.11 -4.20
CA LYS A 127 11.19 -9.55 -3.89
C LYS A 127 11.07 -8.10 -3.41
N GLY A 128 10.22 -7.28 -4.04
CA GLY A 128 10.01 -5.90 -3.62
C GLY A 128 9.45 -5.81 -2.20
N THR A 129 8.43 -6.60 -1.89
CA THR A 129 7.89 -6.75 -0.52
C THR A 129 8.98 -7.17 0.47
N PHE A 130 9.80 -8.16 0.14
CA PHE A 130 10.92 -8.59 0.98
C PHE A 130 11.91 -7.45 1.26
N LEU A 131 12.31 -6.70 0.23
CA LEU A 131 13.24 -5.58 0.37
C LEU A 131 12.66 -4.48 1.27
N CYS A 132 11.39 -4.16 1.08
CA CYS A 132 10.64 -3.22 1.91
C CYS A 132 10.65 -3.63 3.39
N VAL A 133 10.31 -4.89 3.69
CA VAL A 133 10.29 -5.43 5.06
C VAL A 133 11.69 -5.42 5.67
N LYS A 134 12.69 -5.93 4.95
CA LYS A 134 14.08 -6.03 5.41
C LYS A 134 14.63 -4.66 5.78
N LEU A 135 14.61 -3.71 4.84
CA LEU A 135 15.27 -2.42 5.00
C LEU A 135 14.53 -1.50 5.99
N ALA A 136 13.19 -1.58 6.05
CA ALA A 136 12.44 -0.91 7.10
C ALA A 136 12.76 -1.50 8.48
N GLY A 137 12.82 -2.83 8.59
CA GLY A 137 13.18 -3.52 9.83
C GLY A 137 14.59 -3.15 10.32
N GLU A 138 15.59 -3.16 9.43
CA GLU A 138 16.95 -2.71 9.75
C GLU A 138 16.98 -1.28 10.29
N GLN A 139 16.23 -0.36 9.67
CA GLN A 139 16.14 1.02 10.12
C GLN A 139 15.41 1.15 11.48
N MET A 140 14.31 0.42 11.68
CA MET A 140 13.57 0.41 12.95
C MET A 140 14.42 -0.14 14.10
N ILE A 141 15.19 -1.20 13.85
CA ILE A 141 16.17 -1.76 14.81
C ILE A 141 17.23 -0.70 15.15
N LYS A 142 17.80 -0.05 14.13
CA LYS A 142 18.81 1.00 14.31
C LYS A 142 18.30 2.18 15.14
N GLN A 143 17.03 2.57 14.98
CA GLN A 143 16.41 3.67 15.73
C GLN A 143 16.07 3.32 17.18
N GLY A 144 15.86 2.03 17.50
CA GLY A 144 15.60 1.56 18.86
C GLY A 144 14.17 1.77 19.40
N ASN A 145 13.26 2.38 18.63
CA ASN A 145 11.88 2.66 19.06
C ASN A 145 10.83 1.67 18.48
N GLY A 146 11.30 0.65 17.76
CA GLY A 146 10.43 -0.30 17.05
C GLY A 146 9.71 0.34 15.86
N GLY A 147 8.61 -0.28 15.42
CA GLY A 147 7.77 0.23 14.35
C GLY A 147 6.65 -0.73 13.97
N ARG A 148 5.99 -0.46 12.84
CA ARG A 148 4.91 -1.27 12.27
C ARG A 148 5.22 -1.54 10.81
N ILE A 149 5.15 -2.80 10.40
CA ILE A 149 5.29 -3.21 9.01
C ILE A 149 3.99 -3.87 8.60
N ILE A 150 3.33 -3.30 7.59
CA ILE A 150 2.03 -3.74 7.09
C ILE A 150 2.22 -4.09 5.62
N VAL A 151 1.91 -5.33 5.27
CA VAL A 151 2.06 -5.85 3.91
C VAL A 151 0.67 -6.00 3.31
N ALA A 152 0.40 -5.31 2.21
CA ALA A 152 -0.80 -5.55 1.44
C ALA A 152 -0.62 -6.83 0.61
N SER A 153 -1.60 -7.72 0.65
CA SER A 153 -1.62 -8.96 -0.11
C SER A 153 -3.01 -9.13 -0.75
N SER A 154 -3.31 -10.33 -1.23
CA SER A 154 -4.60 -10.65 -1.86
C SER A 154 -5.21 -11.90 -1.21
N VAL A 155 -6.54 -12.01 -1.28
CA VAL A 155 -7.26 -13.26 -1.00
C VAL A 155 -6.72 -14.43 -1.83
N CYS A 156 -6.21 -14.15 -3.04
CA CYS A 156 -5.57 -15.14 -3.91
C CYS A 156 -4.28 -15.73 -3.30
N GLY A 157 -3.68 -15.09 -2.29
CA GLY A 157 -2.56 -15.63 -1.53
C GLY A 157 -2.97 -16.70 -0.51
N LYS A 158 -4.27 -16.82 -0.20
CA LYS A 158 -4.85 -17.82 0.72
C LYS A 158 -5.60 -18.92 -0.01
N LYS A 159 -6.26 -18.60 -1.12
CA LYS A 159 -7.09 -19.53 -1.91
C LYS A 159 -6.81 -19.32 -3.38
N VAL A 160 -6.53 -20.41 -4.10
CA VAL A 160 -6.36 -20.36 -5.56
C VAL A 160 -7.71 -20.05 -6.20
N GLU A 161 -7.74 -19.07 -7.09
CA GLU A 161 -8.87 -18.81 -7.97
C GLU A 161 -8.61 -19.41 -9.35
N ASN A 162 -9.66 -19.90 -10.02
CA ASN A 162 -9.54 -20.41 -11.37
C ASN A 162 -9.38 -19.25 -12.36
N MET A 163 -8.13 -18.90 -12.68
CA MET A 163 -7.82 -17.76 -13.55
C MET A 163 -8.33 -17.92 -14.98
N ASP A 164 -8.51 -19.15 -15.48
CA ASP A 164 -9.10 -19.38 -16.80
C ASP A 164 -10.60 -19.00 -16.79
N GLU A 165 -11.33 -19.34 -15.72
CA GLU A 165 -12.73 -18.92 -15.55
C GLU A 165 -12.85 -17.40 -15.37
N VAL A 166 -11.96 -16.79 -14.56
CA VAL A 166 -11.94 -15.33 -14.36
C VAL A 166 -11.63 -14.63 -15.68
N THR A 167 -10.67 -15.12 -16.45
CA THR A 167 -10.27 -14.56 -17.75
C THR A 167 -11.39 -14.72 -18.78
N ALA A 168 -12.02 -15.89 -18.84
CA ALA A 168 -13.17 -16.13 -19.72
C ALA A 168 -14.34 -15.21 -19.38
N ALA A 169 -14.69 -15.08 -18.10
CA ALA A 169 -15.73 -14.17 -17.63
C ALA A 169 -15.39 -12.71 -17.99
N ARG A 170 -14.14 -12.28 -17.77
CA ARG A 170 -13.70 -10.92 -18.09
C ARG A 170 -13.75 -10.59 -19.59
N ASN A 171 -13.50 -11.58 -20.45
CA ASN A 171 -13.54 -11.42 -21.90
C ASN A 171 -14.97 -11.45 -22.49
N GLN A 172 -15.90 -12.14 -21.81
CA GLN A 172 -17.28 -12.32 -22.28
C GLN A 172 -18.27 -11.31 -21.68
N LEU A 173 -18.03 -10.86 -20.45
CA LEU A 173 -18.90 -9.94 -19.73
C LEU A 173 -18.51 -8.50 -20.02
N ASN A 174 -19.51 -7.62 -20.11
CA ASN A 174 -19.23 -6.19 -20.05
C ASN A 174 -18.74 -5.81 -18.63
N PRO A 175 -18.07 -4.65 -18.47
CA PRO A 175 -17.52 -4.24 -17.17
C PRO A 175 -18.55 -4.23 -16.04
N GLY A 176 -19.81 -3.85 -16.31
CA GLY A 176 -20.87 -3.85 -15.29
C GLY A 176 -21.21 -5.25 -14.81
N GLN A 177 -21.42 -6.19 -15.74
CA GLN A 177 -21.73 -7.58 -15.43
C GLN A 177 -20.59 -8.28 -14.67
N PHE A 178 -19.35 -8.01 -15.05
CA PHE A 178 -18.19 -8.55 -14.34
C PHE A 178 -18.14 -8.04 -12.89
N MET A 179 -18.37 -6.74 -12.68
CA MET A 179 -18.40 -6.14 -11.35
C MET A 179 -19.59 -6.64 -10.52
N ASP A 180 -20.75 -6.86 -11.12
CA ASP A 180 -21.89 -7.48 -10.44
C ASP A 180 -21.60 -8.91 -9.98
N GLY A 181 -20.86 -9.68 -10.79
CA GLY A 181 -20.38 -11.02 -10.40
C GLY A 181 -19.48 -10.97 -9.16
N ILE A 182 -18.50 -10.05 -9.13
CA ILE A 182 -17.64 -9.83 -7.96
C ILE A 182 -18.48 -9.46 -6.74
N ARG A 183 -19.39 -8.50 -6.89
CA ARG A 183 -20.30 -8.09 -5.80
C ARG A 183 -21.06 -9.29 -5.24
N GLN A 184 -21.61 -10.15 -6.10
CA GLN A 184 -22.36 -11.34 -5.69
C GLN A 184 -21.50 -12.40 -5.01
N SER A 185 -20.20 -12.47 -5.27
CA SER A 185 -19.27 -13.40 -4.61
C SER A 185 -18.95 -13.04 -3.15
N THR A 186 -19.24 -11.81 -2.72
CA THR A 186 -19.03 -11.39 -1.32
C THR A 186 -20.22 -11.75 -0.44
N ALA A 187 -19.98 -11.95 0.87
CA ALA A 187 -21.07 -12.17 1.84
C ALA A 187 -21.90 -10.90 2.05
N LEU A 188 -21.25 -9.72 2.06
CA LEU A 188 -21.92 -8.43 2.25
C LEU A 188 -22.62 -7.89 0.99
N LYS A 189 -22.45 -8.55 -0.17
CA LYS A 189 -22.99 -8.12 -1.47
C LYS A 189 -22.57 -6.68 -1.80
N GLU A 190 -21.32 -6.34 -1.51
CA GLU A 190 -20.74 -5.02 -1.76
C GLU A 190 -19.39 -5.15 -2.48
N LEU A 191 -19.09 -4.16 -3.33
CA LEU A 191 -17.77 -4.04 -3.96
C LEU A 191 -16.78 -3.41 -2.99
N GLY A 192 -15.56 -3.95 -2.98
CA GLY A 192 -14.45 -3.36 -2.22
C GLY A 192 -14.15 -1.94 -2.68
N LYS A 193 -13.84 -1.07 -1.71
CA LYS A 193 -13.35 0.29 -1.94
C LYS A 193 -11.94 0.44 -1.35
N PRO A 194 -11.05 1.23 -1.98
CA PRO A 194 -9.71 1.50 -1.43
C PRO A 194 -9.71 1.96 0.03
N GLU A 195 -10.74 2.71 0.43
CA GLU A 195 -10.90 3.27 1.77
C GLU A 195 -11.07 2.18 2.83
N TYR A 196 -11.68 1.04 2.50
CA TYR A 196 -11.82 -0.08 3.45
C TYR A 196 -10.47 -0.70 3.82
N ILE A 197 -9.54 -0.74 2.87
CA ILE A 197 -8.16 -1.17 3.15
C ILE A 197 -7.43 -0.08 3.94
N ALA A 198 -7.62 1.20 3.57
CA ALA A 198 -7.01 2.32 4.29
C ALA A 198 -7.43 2.38 5.76
N ASP A 199 -8.71 2.10 6.08
CA ASP A 199 -9.23 1.99 7.45
C ASP A 199 -8.54 0.87 8.24
N ALA A 200 -8.37 -0.30 7.63
CA ALA A 200 -7.68 -1.43 8.25
C ALA A 200 -6.20 -1.12 8.50
N VAL A 201 -5.52 -0.49 7.54
CA VAL A 201 -4.12 -0.06 7.68
C VAL A 201 -3.98 0.98 8.78
N SER A 202 -4.87 1.98 8.83
CA SER A 202 -4.95 3.00 9.89
C SER A 202 -5.07 2.34 11.27
N PHE A 203 -5.96 1.36 11.42
CA PHE A 203 -6.11 0.60 12.67
C PHE A 203 -4.80 -0.10 13.08
N LEU A 204 -4.18 -0.86 12.17
CA LEU A 204 -2.94 -1.59 12.44
C LEU A 204 -1.74 -0.67 12.70
N ALA A 205 -1.70 0.50 12.06
CA ALA A 205 -0.66 1.52 12.27
C ALA A 205 -0.82 2.31 13.57
N SER A 206 -2.02 2.32 14.16
CA SER A 206 -2.35 3.03 15.39
C SER A 206 -1.91 2.28 16.65
N ASP A 207 -2.05 2.93 17.81
CA ASP A 207 -1.84 2.28 19.12
C ASP A 207 -2.85 1.17 19.41
N LYS A 208 -4.01 1.17 18.75
CA LYS A 208 -5.02 0.12 18.93
C LYS A 208 -4.55 -1.22 18.35
N GLY A 209 -3.68 -1.20 17.35
CA GLY A 209 -3.05 -2.38 16.75
C GLY A 209 -1.72 -2.79 17.42
N CYS A 210 -1.28 -2.12 18.48
CA CYS A 210 0.10 -2.24 18.97
C CYS A 210 0.52 -3.64 19.46
N TYR A 211 -0.43 -4.50 19.82
CA TYR A 211 -0.18 -5.85 20.31
C TYR A 211 -0.52 -6.95 19.28
N ILE A 212 -0.87 -6.56 18.06
CA ILE A 212 -1.17 -7.49 16.96
C ILE A 212 0.11 -7.67 16.13
N THR A 213 0.60 -8.91 16.04
CA THR A 213 1.78 -9.25 15.26
C THR A 213 1.64 -10.64 14.64
N GLY A 214 2.20 -10.83 13.45
CA GLY A 214 2.17 -12.11 12.73
C GLY A 214 0.79 -12.52 12.18
N GLU A 215 -0.18 -11.60 12.16
CA GLU A 215 -1.57 -11.89 11.77
C GLU A 215 -1.86 -11.51 10.31
N THR A 216 -2.82 -12.21 9.68
CA THR A 216 -3.32 -11.85 8.35
C THR A 216 -4.80 -11.46 8.38
N LEU A 217 -5.06 -10.15 8.46
CA LEU A 217 -6.41 -9.59 8.49
C LEU A 217 -7.09 -9.67 7.11
N GLY A 218 -8.21 -10.40 7.02
CA GLY A 218 -9.06 -10.42 5.82
C GLY A 218 -9.92 -9.15 5.73
N VAL A 219 -9.84 -8.45 4.59
CA VAL A 219 -10.67 -7.28 4.26
C VAL A 219 -11.32 -7.53 2.91
N ASP A 220 -12.26 -8.47 2.86
CA ASP A 220 -12.78 -9.07 1.62
C ASP A 220 -14.31 -9.14 1.56
N ALA A 221 -15.00 -8.44 2.48
CA ALA A 221 -16.45 -8.50 2.61
C ALA A 221 -17.02 -9.93 2.75
N GLY A 222 -16.22 -10.86 3.29
CA GLY A 222 -16.59 -12.26 3.48
C GLY A 222 -16.42 -13.13 2.24
N MET A 223 -15.68 -12.69 1.22
CA MET A 223 -15.42 -13.46 0.00
C MET A 223 -14.80 -14.84 0.28
N LEU A 224 -13.88 -14.95 1.24
CA LEU A 224 -13.28 -16.23 1.61
C LEU A 224 -14.21 -17.13 2.45
N LEU A 225 -15.30 -16.58 2.99
CA LEU A 225 -16.27 -17.29 3.83
C LEU A 225 -17.54 -17.68 3.08
N ALA A 226 -17.75 -17.14 1.87
CA ALA A 226 -18.92 -17.34 1.03
C ALA A 226 -18.83 -18.59 0.14
#